data_AF-A0A3D0PYR3-F1
#
_entry.id   AF-A0A3D0PYR3-F1
#
_cell.length_a   1.000
_cell.length_b   1.000
_cell.length_c   1.000
_cell.angle_alpha   90.00
_cell.angle_beta   90.00
_cell.angle_gamma   90.00
#
_symmetry.space_group_name_H-M   'P 1'
#
loop_
_entity.id
_entity.type
_entity.pdbx_description
1 polymer ?
#
loop_
_entity_poly.entity_id
_entity_poly.type
_entity_poly.pdbx_seq_one_letter_code
_entity_poly.pdbx_strand_id
1 'polypeptide(L)' 'GADLSNEDSSVTVIPMQGDEFICSECFLVKHRSQLAYTTADGQPVCQECAA' A
#
# COMPACT_ATOMS: atom_id res chain seq x y z
N GLY A 1 -12.63 -38.00 21.84
CA GLY A 1 -12.93 -36.61 21.50
C GLY A 1 -11.77 -35.77 21.96
N ALA A 2 -11.02 -35.19 21.03
CA ALA A 2 -9.97 -34.24 21.34
C ALA A 2 -10.34 -32.95 20.61
N ASP A 3 -10.46 -31.91 21.41
CA ASP A 3 -10.97 -30.58 21.13
C ASP A 3 -10.19 -29.92 19.97
N LEU A 4 -10.89 -29.60 18.88
CA LEU A 4 -10.35 -28.81 17.79
C LEU A 4 -10.51 -27.36 18.21
N SER A 5 -9.46 -26.77 18.79
CA SER A 5 -9.36 -25.34 19.07
C SER A 5 -9.67 -24.57 17.79
N ASN A 6 -10.89 -24.05 17.72
CA ASN A 6 -11.43 -23.23 16.65
C ASN A 6 -10.83 -21.83 16.77
N GLU A 7 -9.57 -21.68 16.38
CA GLU A 7 -8.91 -20.38 16.26
C GLU A 7 -9.47 -19.63 15.05
N ASP A 8 -10.53 -18.86 15.30
CA ASP A 8 -11.07 -17.87 14.39
C ASP A 8 -10.02 -16.75 14.21
N SER A 9 -9.19 -16.89 13.20
CA SER A 9 -8.27 -15.84 12.78
C SER A 9 -9.06 -14.71 12.13
N SER A 10 -9.60 -13.81 12.95
CA SER A 10 -10.31 -12.63 12.48
C SER A 10 -9.33 -11.72 11.73
N VAL A 11 -9.34 -11.78 10.39
CA VAL A 11 -8.55 -10.88 9.54
C VAL A 11 -9.31 -9.56 9.42
N THR A 12 -8.82 -8.53 10.10
CA THR A 12 -9.36 -7.17 9.96
C THR A 12 -8.72 -6.50 8.76
N VAL A 13 -9.52 -6.20 7.73
CA VAL A 13 -9.08 -5.42 6.57
C VAL A 13 -9.11 -3.93 6.94
N ILE A 14 -7.94 -3.31 7.08
CA ILE A 14 -7.85 -1.86 7.21
C ILE A 14 -7.81 -1.28 5.79
N PRO A 15 -8.74 -0.38 5.42
CA PRO A 15 -8.69 0.26 4.11
C PRO A 15 -7.41 1.08 3.97
N MET A 16 -6.87 1.12 2.75
CA MET A 16 -5.68 1.91 2.42
C MET A 16 -5.87 3.34 2.90
N GLN A 17 -4.92 3.84 3.70
CA GLN A 17 -5.05 5.16 4.29
C GLN A 17 -5.01 6.20 3.17
N GLY A 18 -5.78 7.29 3.30
CA GLY A 18 -5.94 8.29 2.24
C GLY A 18 -4.64 9.01 1.86
N ASP A 19 -3.58 8.79 2.62
CA ASP A 19 -2.23 9.32 2.50
C ASP A 19 -1.23 8.32 1.92
N GLU A 20 -1.65 7.20 1.33
CA GLU A 20 -0.77 6.24 0.65
C GLU A 20 -0.97 6.23 -0.88
N PHE A 21 0.04 5.80 -1.64
CA PHE A 21 -0.03 5.53 -3.07
C PHE A 21 0.92 4.39 -3.49
N ILE A 22 0.69 3.78 -4.65
CA ILE A 22 1.61 2.79 -5.26
C ILE A 22 2.46 3.51 -6.30
N CYS A 23 3.78 3.51 -6.13
CA CYS A 23 4.68 4.09 -7.14
C CYS A 23 4.63 3.28 -8.44
N SER A 24 4.46 3.95 -9.58
CA SER A 24 4.39 3.29 -10.89
C SER A 24 5.72 2.73 -11.41
N GLU A 25 6.85 3.13 -10.81
CA GLU A 25 8.19 2.68 -11.20
C GLU A 25 8.68 1.47 -10.37
N CYS A 26 8.51 1.52 -9.05
CA CYS A 26 8.98 0.46 -8.14
C CYS A 26 7.88 -0.45 -7.60
N PHE A 27 6.60 -0.16 -7.88
CA PHE A 27 5.43 -0.94 -7.45
C PHE A 27 5.29 -1.11 -5.93
N LEU A 28 5.97 -0.28 -5.14
CA LEU A 28 5.86 -0.27 -3.69
C LEU A 28 4.80 0.74 -3.23
N VAL A 29 4.15 0.41 -2.12
CA VAL A 29 3.29 1.35 -1.38
C VAL A 29 4.18 2.38 -0.69
N LYS A 30 3.85 3.66 -0.86
CA LYS A 30 4.56 4.80 -0.31
C LYS A 30 3.56 5.76 0.32
N HIS A 31 3.99 6.52 1.32
CA HIS A 31 3.20 7.62 1.86
C HIS A 31 3.23 8.82 0.90
N ARG A 32 2.16 9.60 0.80
CA ARG A 32 2.01 10.76 -0.10
C ARG A 32 3.07 11.83 0.10
N SER A 33 3.70 11.91 1.28
CA SER A 33 4.87 12.76 1.49
C SER A 33 6.07 12.40 0.61
N GLN A 34 6.12 11.16 0.12
CA GLN A 34 7.14 10.64 -0.78
C GLN A 34 6.73 10.76 -2.26
N LEU A 35 5.58 11.37 -2.58
CA LEU A 35 5.18 11.63 -3.97
C LEU A 35 6.11 12.70 -4.55
N ALA A 36 6.76 12.39 -5.67
CA ALA A 36 7.60 13.34 -6.40
C ALA A 36 6.80 14.08 -7.46
N TYR A 37 6.17 13.33 -8.36
CA TYR A 37 5.33 13.86 -9.43
C TYR A 37 4.29 12.82 -9.86
N THR A 38 3.32 13.27 -10.64
CA THR A 38 2.35 12.40 -11.32
C THR A 38 2.54 12.58 -12.82
N THR A 39 2.57 11.48 -13.58
CA THR A 39 2.71 11.54 -15.05
C THR A 39 1.45 12.15 -15.69
N ALA A 40 1.53 12.49 -16.97
CA ALA A 40 0.36 12.96 -17.73
C ALA A 40 -0.80 11.95 -17.73
N ASP A 41 -0.48 10.66 -17.60
CA ASP A 41 -1.45 9.55 -17.54
C ASP A 41 -2.01 9.32 -16.13
N GLY A 42 -1.65 10.16 -15.16
CA GLY A 42 -2.14 10.06 -13.78
C GLY A 42 -1.39 9.05 -12.91
N GLN A 43 -0.23 8.55 -13.34
CA GLN A 43 0.55 7.55 -12.59
C GLN A 43 1.49 8.25 -11.58
N PRO A 44 1.43 7.93 -10.27
CA PRO A 44 2.27 8.58 -9.27
C PRO A 44 3.66 7.95 -9.18
N VAL A 45 4.71 8.78 -9.13
CA VAL A 45 6.12 8.37 -8.99
C VAL A 45 6.68 8.87 -7.65
N CYS A 46 7.42 8.01 -6.93
CA CYS A 46 8.00 8.37 -5.64
C CYS A 46 9.35 9.11 -5.78
N GLN A 47 9.76 9.82 -4.72
CA GLN A 47 11.03 10.55 -4.63
C GLN A 47 12.26 9.69 -4.87
N GLU A 48 12.24 8.42 -4.46
CA GLU A 48 13.35 7.49 -4.69
C GLU A 48 13.51 7.12 -6.18
N CYS A 49 12.42 7.00 -6.92
CA CYS A 49 12.45 6.69 -8.35
C CYS A 49 12.63 7.93 -9.23
N ALA A 50 12.41 9.13 -8.68
CA ALA A 50 12.61 10.40 -9.35
C ALA A 50 14.04 10.97 -9.21
N ALA A 51 14.88 10.33 -8.38
CA ALA A 51 16.25 10.71 -8.11
C ALA A 51 17.23 10.28 -9.21
#